data_AF-A0A0U5GH18-F1
#
_entry.id   AF-A0A0U5GH18-F1
#
_cell.length_a   1.000
_cell.length_b   1.000
_cell.length_c   1.000
_cell.angle_alpha   90.00
_cell.angle_beta   90.00
_cell.angle_gamma   90.00
#
_symmetry.space_group_name_H-M   'P 1'
#
loop_
_entity.id
_entity.type
_entity.pdbx_description
1 polymer ?
#
loop_
_entity_poly.entity_id
_entity_poly.type
_entity_poly.pdbx_seq_one_letter_code
_entity_poly.pdbx_strand_id
1 'polypeptide(L)'
;MAQCDSSEDEMVISRILFLSTYDTNMDFDALINKHSLGDNVNYQILRHSKQFPKSGRKPLPQIDELALIDTLKLVFNVAKIYPDLAPTFSTSIPYIFKIISRIEIPLKPLDGLLGTLLNCLSTLDLENKNGKPFDGSPLFPTFNQNCNVDKLINILDQATSAYDPLELETKSIPLLHTLVVIHELAPDGPRKYMQWLLLPDDNDRNQPIGQSDTLSSKLLKLSTMPYANLKVAISELMFVLSGSNVENLTRNIGYGFAAGLLASRGIDIPQSAGEAFSTNSEGLDPDVNPITGQRWDAEKPDTGPPMTKEEKEREAERLFVLFERYV
;
A
#
# COMPACT_ATOMS: atom_id res chain seq x y z
N MET A 1 -9.96 2.27 -34.68
CA MET A 1 -11.39 1.92 -34.53
C MET A 1 -11.53 1.21 -33.18
N ALA A 2 -11.69 1.96 -32.08
CA ALA A 2 -11.78 1.38 -30.73
C ALA A 2 -12.66 2.21 -29.75
N GLN A 3 -13.19 3.37 -30.17
CA GLN A 3 -14.33 3.97 -29.48
C GLN A 3 -15.56 3.14 -29.81
N CYS A 4 -16.06 2.41 -28.82
CA CYS A 4 -17.22 1.54 -28.99
C CYS A 4 -18.21 1.77 -27.87
N ASP A 5 -19.49 1.95 -28.22
CA ASP A 5 -20.57 2.09 -27.24
C ASP A 5 -21.14 0.72 -26.81
N SER A 6 -20.73 -0.38 -27.46
CA SER A 6 -21.03 -1.74 -27.05
C SER A 6 -19.96 -2.27 -26.10
N SER A 7 -20.37 -2.68 -24.89
CA SER A 7 -19.45 -3.26 -23.91
C SER A 7 -18.99 -4.68 -24.29
N GLU A 8 -19.76 -5.41 -25.10
CA GLU A 8 -19.31 -6.69 -25.65
C GLU A 8 -18.12 -6.50 -26.60
N ASP A 9 -18.23 -5.56 -27.53
CA ASP A 9 -17.16 -5.24 -28.47
C ASP A 9 -15.94 -4.65 -27.74
N GLU A 10 -16.16 -3.76 -26.76
CA GLU A 10 -15.09 -3.25 -25.90
C GLU A 10 -14.32 -4.40 -25.24
N MET A 11 -15.04 -5.32 -24.60
CA MET A 11 -14.43 -6.47 -23.93
C MET A 11 -13.59 -7.29 -24.89
N VAL A 12 -14.12 -7.66 -26.06
CA VAL A 12 -13.40 -8.47 -27.04
C VAL A 12 -12.17 -7.75 -27.57
N ILE A 13 -12.29 -6.47 -27.94
CA ILE A 13 -11.18 -5.68 -28.47
C ILE A 13 -10.09 -5.50 -27.41
N SER A 14 -10.46 -5.07 -26.20
CA SER A 14 -9.52 -4.88 -25.09
C SER A 14 -8.80 -6.19 -24.74
N ARG A 15 -9.51 -7.32 -24.77
CA ARG A 15 -8.91 -8.63 -24.52
C ARG A 15 -7.92 -9.06 -25.60
N ILE A 16 -8.25 -8.86 -26.89
CA ILE A 16 -7.33 -9.16 -28.00
C ILE A 16 -6.07 -8.31 -27.88
N LEU A 17 -6.22 -7.01 -27.61
CA LEU A 17 -5.09 -6.09 -27.44
C LEU A 17 -4.26 -6.46 -26.21
N PHE A 18 -4.90 -6.79 -25.09
CA PHE A 18 -4.21 -7.25 -23.88
C PHE A 18 -3.42 -8.53 -24.14
N LEU A 19 -4.00 -9.54 -24.81
CA LEU A 19 -3.25 -10.75 -25.16
C LEU A 19 -2.11 -10.46 -26.12
N SER A 20 -2.28 -9.47 -27.00
CA SER A 20 -1.23 -9.01 -27.92
C SER A 20 -0.07 -8.29 -27.21
N THR A 21 -0.18 -7.96 -25.92
CA THR A 21 0.98 -7.43 -25.18
C THR A 21 2.01 -8.51 -24.84
N TYR A 22 1.68 -9.79 -24.97
CA TYR A 22 2.57 -10.91 -24.64
C TYR A 22 3.11 -11.59 -25.90
N ASP A 23 4.42 -11.68 -26.03
CA ASP A 23 5.10 -12.46 -27.08
C ASP A 23 4.59 -12.21 -28.51
N THR A 24 4.22 -10.96 -28.83
CA THR A 24 3.83 -10.56 -30.19
C THR A 24 4.64 -9.37 -30.70
N ASN A 25 4.55 -9.12 -32.00
CA ASN A 25 5.18 -7.98 -32.68
C ASN A 25 4.23 -6.78 -32.82
N MET A 26 3.21 -6.67 -31.96
CA MET A 26 2.26 -5.56 -31.99
C MET A 26 2.93 -4.24 -31.60
N ASP A 27 2.84 -3.24 -32.48
CA ASP A 27 3.42 -1.91 -32.26
C ASP A 27 2.43 -1.01 -31.49
N PHE A 28 2.54 -0.99 -30.16
CA PHE A 28 1.68 -0.17 -29.31
C PHE A 28 1.94 1.34 -29.46
N ASP A 29 3.15 1.74 -29.85
CA ASP A 29 3.44 3.14 -30.16
C ASP A 29 2.63 3.59 -31.37
N ALA A 30 2.65 2.80 -32.46
CA ALA A 30 1.82 3.07 -33.62
C ALA A 30 0.31 3.03 -33.30
N LEU A 31 -0.15 2.09 -32.47
CA LEU A 31 -1.56 2.04 -32.07
C LEU A 31 -2.00 3.29 -31.30
N ILE A 32 -1.16 3.81 -30.40
CA ILE A 32 -1.45 5.02 -29.65
C ILE A 32 -1.37 6.25 -30.56
N ASN A 33 -0.26 6.42 -31.28
CA ASN A 33 0.04 7.65 -32.01
C ASN A 33 -0.71 7.77 -33.35
N LYS A 34 -0.99 6.65 -34.04
CA LYS A 34 -1.63 6.64 -35.37
C LYS A 34 -3.07 6.17 -35.36
N HIS A 35 -3.48 5.39 -34.36
CA HIS A 35 -4.82 4.78 -34.29
C HIS A 35 -5.63 5.21 -33.06
N SER A 36 -5.14 6.20 -32.31
CA SER A 36 -5.81 6.82 -31.16
C SER A 36 -6.20 5.82 -30.07
N LEU A 37 -5.43 4.75 -29.88
CA LEU A 37 -5.71 3.74 -28.86
C LEU A 37 -5.84 4.39 -27.47
N GLY A 38 -4.95 5.33 -27.14
CA GLY A 38 -4.97 6.08 -25.89
C GLY A 38 -6.29 6.79 -25.63
N ASP A 39 -6.74 7.62 -26.58
CA ASP A 39 -7.98 8.37 -26.48
C ASP A 39 -9.20 7.45 -26.35
N ASN A 40 -9.21 6.32 -27.09
CA ASN A 40 -10.27 5.34 -27.03
C ASN A 40 -10.36 4.67 -25.65
N VAL A 41 -9.23 4.23 -25.10
CA VAL A 41 -9.16 3.63 -23.75
C VAL A 41 -9.59 4.62 -22.67
N ASN A 42 -9.12 5.86 -22.74
CA ASN A 42 -9.52 6.92 -21.82
C ASN A 42 -11.03 7.21 -21.90
N TYR A 43 -11.60 7.21 -23.11
CA TYR A 43 -13.05 7.34 -23.30
C TYR A 43 -13.81 6.20 -22.62
N GLN A 44 -13.36 4.95 -22.76
CA GLN A 44 -14.04 3.80 -22.15
C GLN A 44 -14.05 3.88 -20.62
N ILE A 45 -12.92 4.22 -20.00
CA ILE A 45 -12.85 4.37 -18.54
C ILE A 45 -13.74 5.53 -18.07
N LEU A 46 -13.74 6.66 -18.78
CA LEU A 46 -14.66 7.77 -18.51
C LEU A 46 -16.12 7.31 -18.61
N ARG A 47 -16.48 6.58 -19.66
CA ARG A 47 -17.84 6.05 -19.91
C ARG A 47 -18.30 5.17 -18.75
N HIS A 48 -17.49 4.20 -18.35
CA HIS A 48 -17.77 3.34 -17.20
C HIS A 48 -17.90 4.13 -15.90
N SER A 49 -17.06 5.16 -15.69
CA SER A 49 -17.15 5.99 -14.49
C SER A 49 -18.49 6.72 -14.32
N LYS A 50 -19.24 6.95 -15.41
CA LYS A 50 -20.57 7.57 -15.35
C LYS A 50 -21.62 6.65 -14.72
N GLN A 51 -21.37 5.35 -14.71
CA GLN A 51 -22.25 4.33 -14.11
C GLN A 51 -22.16 4.27 -12.58
N PHE A 52 -21.23 5.01 -11.97
CA PHE A 52 -21.04 5.10 -10.52
C PHE A 52 -21.51 6.47 -10.00
N PRO A 53 -22.82 6.71 -9.77
CA PRO A 53 -23.34 7.98 -9.27
C PRO A 53 -23.06 8.19 -7.78
N LYS A 54 -23.21 9.43 -7.29
CA LYS A 54 -23.04 9.75 -5.85
C LYS A 54 -24.17 9.18 -4.97
N SER A 55 -25.38 9.01 -5.54
CA SER A 55 -26.63 8.85 -4.78
C SER A 55 -27.16 7.42 -4.67
N GLY A 56 -26.43 6.39 -5.12
CA GLY A 56 -26.93 5.01 -5.01
C GLY A 56 -26.15 3.98 -5.80
N ARG A 57 -26.13 2.77 -5.24
CA ARG A 57 -25.36 1.60 -5.68
C ARG A 57 -26.22 0.73 -6.59
N LYS A 58 -26.24 1.02 -7.89
CA LYS A 58 -26.72 0.00 -8.83
C LYS A 58 -25.54 -0.96 -9.09
N PRO A 59 -25.75 -2.28 -9.02
CA PRO A 59 -24.72 -3.21 -9.45
C PRO A 59 -24.43 -2.94 -10.93
N LEU A 60 -23.15 -2.88 -11.26
CA LEU A 60 -22.71 -2.73 -12.64
C LEU A 60 -23.17 -3.97 -13.42
N PRO A 61 -23.76 -3.84 -14.63
CA PRO A 61 -24.06 -4.99 -15.45
C PRO A 61 -22.81 -5.84 -15.67
N GLN A 62 -22.94 -7.17 -15.62
CA GLN A 62 -21.79 -8.08 -15.69
C GLN A 62 -20.93 -7.84 -16.94
N ILE A 63 -21.55 -7.56 -18.08
CA ILE A 63 -20.82 -7.30 -19.32
C ILE A 63 -20.00 -6.00 -19.26
N ASP A 64 -20.51 -4.97 -18.58
CA ASP A 64 -19.79 -3.72 -18.37
C ASP A 64 -18.62 -3.91 -17.42
N GLU A 65 -18.79 -4.73 -16.37
CA GLU A 65 -17.71 -5.07 -15.44
C GLU A 65 -16.58 -5.81 -16.16
N LEU A 66 -16.91 -6.82 -16.98
CA LEU A 66 -15.91 -7.57 -17.75
C LEU A 66 -15.19 -6.69 -18.77
N ALA A 67 -15.92 -5.83 -19.49
CA ALA A 67 -15.34 -4.89 -20.43
C ALA A 67 -14.35 -3.93 -19.75
N LEU A 68 -14.76 -3.33 -18.64
CA LEU A 68 -13.91 -2.45 -17.86
C LEU A 68 -12.67 -3.17 -17.32
N ILE A 69 -12.82 -4.39 -16.80
CA ILE A 69 -11.69 -5.21 -16.32
C ILE A 69 -10.66 -5.43 -17.44
N ASP A 70 -11.09 -5.81 -18.64
CA ASP A 70 -10.17 -6.07 -19.75
C ASP A 70 -9.51 -4.78 -20.25
N THR A 71 -10.25 -3.66 -20.28
CA THR A 71 -9.68 -2.34 -20.59
C THR A 71 -8.63 -1.91 -19.56
N LEU A 72 -8.87 -2.13 -18.26
CA LEU A 72 -7.90 -1.82 -17.21
C LEU A 72 -6.66 -2.74 -17.25
N LYS A 73 -6.83 -4.02 -17.57
CA LYS A 73 -5.71 -4.96 -17.77
C LYS A 73 -4.83 -4.53 -18.95
N LEU A 74 -5.45 -4.09 -20.05
CA LEU A 74 -4.74 -3.52 -21.19
C LEU A 74 -3.91 -2.30 -20.76
N VAL A 75 -4.50 -1.35 -20.03
CA VAL A 75 -3.78 -0.17 -19.51
C VAL A 75 -2.58 -0.60 -18.66
N PHE A 76 -2.80 -1.47 -17.68
CA PHE A 76 -1.76 -1.96 -16.79
C PHE A 76 -0.58 -2.57 -17.56
N ASN A 77 -0.86 -3.48 -18.50
CA ASN A 77 0.20 -4.11 -19.27
C ASN A 77 0.95 -3.13 -20.17
N VAL A 78 0.24 -2.26 -20.89
CA VAL A 78 0.89 -1.29 -21.78
C VAL A 78 1.74 -0.32 -20.96
N ALA A 79 1.23 0.22 -19.86
CA ALA A 79 1.98 1.11 -18.98
C ALA A 79 3.20 0.42 -18.34
N LYS A 80 3.08 -0.86 -17.99
CA LYS A 80 4.17 -1.64 -17.39
C LYS A 80 5.26 -2.04 -18.39
N ILE A 81 4.88 -2.45 -19.61
CA ILE A 81 5.82 -2.94 -20.63
C ILE A 81 6.43 -1.78 -21.41
N TYR A 82 5.67 -0.70 -21.62
CA TYR A 82 6.08 0.50 -22.36
C TYR A 82 5.90 1.75 -21.49
N PRO A 83 6.82 2.01 -20.52
CA PRO A 83 6.69 3.13 -19.58
C PRO A 83 6.55 4.50 -20.25
N ASP A 84 7.17 4.69 -21.41
CA ASP A 84 7.07 5.94 -22.19
C ASP A 84 5.64 6.23 -22.69
N LEU A 85 4.80 5.20 -22.81
CA LEU A 85 3.41 5.30 -23.24
C LEU A 85 2.44 5.45 -22.05
N ALA A 86 2.88 5.22 -20.81
CA ALA A 86 2.03 5.33 -19.62
C ALA A 86 1.35 6.71 -19.46
N PRO A 87 2.01 7.86 -19.74
CA PRO A 87 1.38 9.18 -19.62
C PRO A 87 0.14 9.36 -20.51
N THR A 88 0.00 8.58 -21.58
CA THR A 88 -1.19 8.59 -22.44
C THR A 88 -2.47 8.24 -21.66
N PHE A 89 -2.36 7.42 -20.61
CA PHE A 89 -3.52 6.97 -19.82
C PHE A 89 -3.76 7.82 -18.56
N SER A 90 -2.92 8.82 -18.25
CA SER A 90 -3.04 9.62 -17.02
C SER A 90 -4.39 10.34 -16.91
N THR A 91 -5.04 10.68 -18.04
CA THR A 91 -6.39 11.27 -18.03
C THR A 91 -7.47 10.36 -17.45
N SER A 92 -7.19 9.05 -17.31
CA SER A 92 -8.09 8.08 -16.68
C SER A 92 -8.02 8.09 -15.15
N ILE A 93 -6.95 8.62 -14.55
CA ILE A 93 -6.72 8.60 -13.09
C ILE A 93 -7.92 9.17 -12.30
N PRO A 94 -8.48 10.35 -12.62
CA PRO A 94 -9.64 10.89 -11.89
C PRO A 94 -10.86 9.98 -11.94
N TYR A 95 -11.06 9.28 -13.07
CA TYR A 95 -12.19 8.38 -13.28
C TYR A 95 -12.00 7.06 -12.55
N ILE A 96 -10.77 6.55 -12.47
CA ILE A 96 -10.42 5.37 -11.66
C ILE A 96 -10.67 5.65 -10.18
N PHE A 97 -10.20 6.77 -9.63
CA PHE A 97 -10.50 7.16 -8.24
C PHE A 97 -11.99 7.38 -7.99
N LYS A 98 -12.73 7.94 -8.96
CA LYS A 98 -14.17 8.06 -8.87
C LYS A 98 -14.87 6.70 -8.77
N ILE A 99 -14.40 5.68 -9.50
CA ILE A 99 -14.94 4.32 -9.42
C ILE A 99 -14.60 3.70 -8.07
N ILE A 100 -13.32 3.73 -7.66
CA ILE A 100 -12.85 3.16 -6.39
C ILE A 100 -13.59 3.79 -5.20
N SER A 101 -13.75 5.12 -5.16
CA SER A 101 -14.43 5.81 -4.06
C SER A 101 -15.91 5.45 -3.93
N ARG A 102 -16.54 4.92 -4.99
CA ARG A 102 -17.99 4.68 -5.04
C ARG A 102 -18.39 3.21 -5.08
N ILE A 103 -17.49 2.32 -5.50
CA ILE A 103 -17.75 0.88 -5.52
C ILE A 103 -17.87 0.34 -4.09
N GLU A 104 -18.77 -0.62 -3.89
CA GLU A 104 -18.85 -1.36 -2.64
C GLU A 104 -17.59 -2.24 -2.50
N ILE A 105 -17.05 -2.34 -1.28
CA ILE A 105 -15.87 -3.16 -1.05
C ILE A 105 -16.35 -4.61 -0.97
N PRO A 106 -15.96 -5.50 -1.91
CA PRO A 106 -16.36 -6.90 -1.84
C PRO A 106 -15.59 -7.62 -0.72
N LEU A 107 -16.07 -8.79 -0.30
CA LEU A 107 -15.42 -9.61 0.75
C LEU A 107 -13.95 -9.92 0.47
N LYS A 108 -13.60 -10.05 -0.81
CA LYS A 108 -12.24 -10.22 -1.31
C LYS A 108 -11.85 -8.93 -2.07
N PRO A 109 -11.41 -7.86 -1.38
CA PRO A 109 -11.22 -6.52 -1.97
C PRO A 109 -10.14 -6.42 -3.05
N LEU A 110 -9.09 -7.24 -2.98
CA LEU A 110 -7.99 -7.27 -3.95
C LEU A 110 -8.26 -8.12 -5.21
N ASP A 111 -9.46 -8.69 -5.35
CA ASP A 111 -9.87 -9.48 -6.51
C ASP A 111 -10.81 -8.68 -7.44
N GLY A 112 -11.11 -9.25 -8.62
CA GLY A 112 -12.11 -8.71 -9.55
C GLY A 112 -11.83 -7.29 -10.03
N LEU A 113 -12.89 -6.49 -10.16
CA LEU A 113 -12.79 -5.11 -10.64
C LEU A 113 -11.94 -4.23 -9.71
N LEU A 114 -12.14 -4.33 -8.39
CA LEU A 114 -11.43 -3.47 -7.44
C LEU A 114 -9.92 -3.74 -7.44
N GLY A 115 -9.51 -5.01 -7.43
CA GLY A 115 -8.11 -5.39 -7.60
C GLY A 115 -7.51 -4.89 -8.91
N THR A 116 -8.25 -5.00 -10.02
CA THR A 116 -7.78 -4.55 -11.33
C THR A 116 -7.60 -3.03 -11.40
N LEU A 117 -8.48 -2.25 -10.75
CA LEU A 117 -8.36 -0.80 -10.62
C LEU A 117 -7.09 -0.42 -9.84
N LEU A 118 -6.80 -1.12 -8.73
CA LEU A 118 -5.60 -0.89 -7.91
C LEU A 118 -4.31 -1.23 -8.66
N ASN A 119 -4.30 -2.35 -9.40
CA ASN A 119 -3.19 -2.72 -10.27
C ASN A 119 -2.93 -1.61 -11.28
N CYS A 120 -3.97 -1.13 -11.96
CA CYS A 120 -3.86 -0.04 -12.93
C CYS A 120 -3.24 1.22 -12.31
N LEU A 121 -3.74 1.68 -11.15
CA LEU A 121 -3.18 2.85 -10.44
C LEU A 121 -1.70 2.71 -10.12
N SER A 122 -1.24 1.50 -9.75
CA SER A 122 0.18 1.27 -9.40
C SER A 122 1.15 1.43 -10.57
N THR A 123 0.64 1.52 -11.81
CA THR A 123 1.46 1.71 -13.03
C THR A 123 1.32 3.09 -13.65
N LEU A 124 0.37 3.90 -13.19
CA LEU A 124 0.12 5.23 -13.74
C LEU A 124 0.89 6.30 -12.97
N ASP A 125 1.31 7.34 -13.69
CA ASP A 125 1.97 8.51 -13.09
C ASP A 125 0.95 9.36 -12.31
N LEU A 126 0.81 9.08 -11.02
CA LEU A 126 -0.09 9.81 -10.11
C LEU A 126 0.40 11.24 -9.81
N GLU A 127 1.69 11.50 -9.95
CA GLU A 127 2.27 12.85 -9.83
C GLU A 127 1.90 13.71 -11.04
N ASN A 128 1.59 13.06 -12.17
CA ASN A 128 1.23 13.67 -13.43
C ASN A 128 2.31 14.63 -13.95
N LYS A 129 3.58 14.22 -13.82
CA LYS A 129 4.75 14.99 -14.27
C LYS A 129 4.71 15.27 -15.77
N ASN A 130 4.28 14.28 -16.55
CA ASN A 130 4.31 14.33 -18.02
C ASN A 130 2.91 14.37 -18.66
N GLY A 131 1.84 14.43 -17.85
CA GLY A 131 0.46 14.37 -18.34
C GLY A 131 -0.19 15.75 -18.50
N LYS A 132 -1.39 15.75 -19.09
CA LYS A 132 -2.21 16.96 -19.19
C LYS A 132 -2.64 17.38 -17.77
N PRO A 133 -2.68 18.68 -17.45
CA PRO A 133 -3.14 19.14 -16.15
C PRO A 133 -4.60 18.71 -15.93
N PHE A 134 -4.89 18.27 -14.72
CA PHE A 134 -6.25 17.93 -14.30
C PHE A 134 -7.01 19.21 -13.91
N ASP A 135 -8.35 19.21 -14.03
CA ASP A 135 -9.23 20.31 -13.59
C ASP A 135 -9.28 20.49 -12.04
N GLY A 136 -8.49 19.69 -11.30
CA GLY A 136 -8.32 19.70 -9.85
C GLY A 136 -7.43 18.54 -9.41
N SER A 137 -7.07 18.44 -8.12
CA SER A 137 -6.27 17.30 -7.64
C SER A 137 -7.13 16.01 -7.62
N PRO A 138 -6.80 14.99 -8.42
CA PRO A 138 -7.56 13.74 -8.42
C PRO A 138 -7.34 12.94 -7.13
N LEU A 139 -6.14 13.06 -6.56
CA LEU A 139 -5.73 12.42 -5.30
C LEU A 139 -6.41 13.08 -4.10
N PHE A 140 -6.49 14.41 -4.09
CA PHE A 140 -7.04 15.21 -2.98
C PHE A 140 -8.16 16.15 -3.46
N PRO A 141 -9.36 15.62 -3.77
CA PRO A 141 -10.45 16.43 -4.27
C PRO A 141 -10.89 17.52 -3.29
N THR A 142 -11.29 18.68 -3.80
CA THR A 142 -11.68 19.84 -2.96
C THR A 142 -12.90 19.61 -2.07
N PHE A 143 -13.81 18.70 -2.46
CA PHE A 143 -15.01 18.40 -1.68
C PHE A 143 -14.72 17.52 -0.45
N ASN A 144 -13.67 16.69 -0.52
CA ASN A 144 -13.18 15.86 0.58
C ASN A 144 -11.77 15.39 0.21
N GLN A 145 -10.75 16.00 0.82
CA GLN A 145 -9.35 15.68 0.52
C GLN A 145 -8.95 14.27 0.97
N ASN A 146 -9.66 13.67 1.92
CA ASN A 146 -9.33 12.37 2.49
C ASN A 146 -10.10 11.21 1.86
N CYS A 147 -11.08 11.45 0.97
CA CYS A 147 -12.00 10.38 0.53
C CYS A 147 -11.32 9.19 -0.15
N ASN A 148 -10.26 9.44 -0.92
CA ASN A 148 -9.51 8.38 -1.59
C ASN A 148 -8.67 7.60 -0.57
N VAL A 149 -8.02 8.31 0.36
CA VAL A 149 -7.24 7.73 1.45
C VAL A 149 -8.12 6.84 2.33
N ASP A 150 -9.27 7.35 2.79
CA ASP A 150 -10.25 6.61 3.58
C ASP A 150 -10.62 5.29 2.91
N LYS A 151 -10.91 5.36 1.61
CA LYS A 151 -11.35 4.21 0.85
C LYS A 151 -10.23 3.17 0.71
N LEU A 152 -9.03 3.60 0.34
CA LEU A 152 -7.88 2.72 0.15
C LEU A 152 -7.42 2.08 1.46
N ILE A 153 -7.45 2.81 2.57
CA ILE A 153 -7.12 2.27 3.90
C ILE A 153 -8.18 1.26 4.35
N ASN A 154 -9.46 1.53 4.12
CA ASN A 154 -10.53 0.56 4.43
C ASN A 154 -10.42 -0.72 3.58
N ILE A 155 -10.03 -0.58 2.30
CA ILE A 155 -9.70 -1.73 1.44
C ILE A 155 -8.53 -2.52 2.03
N LEU A 156 -7.48 -1.84 2.50
CA LEU A 156 -6.31 -2.48 3.12
C LEU A 156 -6.69 -3.21 4.41
N ASP A 157 -7.47 -2.58 5.28
CA ASP A 157 -7.94 -3.18 6.54
C ASP A 157 -8.74 -4.46 6.30
N GLN A 158 -9.72 -4.40 5.39
CA GLN A 158 -10.48 -5.58 4.99
C GLN A 158 -9.60 -6.63 4.33
N ALA A 159 -8.62 -6.24 3.52
CA ALA A 159 -7.69 -7.17 2.88
C ALA A 159 -6.83 -7.93 3.92
N THR A 160 -6.29 -7.24 4.93
CA THR A 160 -5.47 -7.88 5.97
C THR A 160 -6.25 -8.93 6.79
N SER A 161 -7.58 -8.81 6.82
CA SER A 161 -8.46 -9.76 7.52
C SER A 161 -9.02 -10.85 6.60
N ALA A 162 -9.18 -10.58 5.30
CA ALA A 162 -9.83 -11.48 4.34
C ALA A 162 -8.88 -12.42 3.58
N TYR A 163 -7.58 -12.11 3.54
CA TYR A 163 -6.59 -12.87 2.78
C TYR A 163 -5.54 -13.48 3.71
N ASP A 164 -5.04 -14.67 3.33
CA ASP A 164 -3.86 -15.19 3.99
C ASP A 164 -2.59 -14.41 3.54
N PRO A 165 -1.50 -14.50 4.32
CA PRO A 165 -0.27 -13.76 4.01
C PRO A 165 0.35 -14.05 2.64
N LEU A 166 0.21 -15.27 2.09
CA LEU A 166 0.75 -15.63 0.78
C LEU A 166 -0.07 -14.98 -0.35
N GLU A 167 -1.40 -14.92 -0.18
CA GLU A 167 -2.24 -14.14 -1.10
C GLU A 167 -1.88 -12.65 -1.05
N LEU A 168 -1.66 -12.09 0.15
CA LEU A 168 -1.30 -10.67 0.33
C LEU A 168 0.05 -10.33 -0.31
N GLU A 169 1.05 -11.21 -0.20
CA GLU A 169 2.36 -11.09 -0.86
C GLU A 169 2.22 -10.83 -2.37
N THR A 170 1.21 -11.44 -3.00
CA THR A 170 1.00 -11.33 -4.45
C THR A 170 0.05 -10.18 -4.82
N LYS A 171 -1.01 -9.97 -4.02
CA LYS A 171 -2.14 -9.11 -4.40
C LYS A 171 -2.13 -7.71 -3.78
N SER A 172 -1.47 -7.51 -2.62
CA SER A 172 -1.57 -6.24 -1.87
C SER A 172 -0.54 -5.18 -2.27
N ILE A 173 0.52 -5.57 -2.95
CA ILE A 173 1.64 -4.69 -3.33
C ILE A 173 1.15 -3.44 -4.10
N PRO A 174 0.25 -3.54 -5.09
CA PRO A 174 -0.26 -2.37 -5.81
C PRO A 174 -0.99 -1.36 -4.91
N LEU A 175 -1.74 -1.85 -3.91
CA LEU A 175 -2.43 -1.01 -2.94
C LEU A 175 -1.45 -0.29 -2.01
N LEU A 176 -0.47 -1.03 -1.46
CA LEU A 176 0.56 -0.46 -0.59
C LEU A 176 1.39 0.58 -1.33
N HIS A 177 1.81 0.28 -2.57
CA HIS A 177 2.54 1.23 -3.41
C HIS A 177 1.72 2.49 -3.71
N THR A 178 0.43 2.34 -4.04
CA THR A 178 -0.46 3.48 -4.28
C THR A 178 -0.58 4.36 -3.02
N LEU A 179 -0.67 3.76 -1.82
CA LEU A 179 -0.72 4.50 -0.56
C LEU A 179 0.59 5.27 -0.29
N VAL A 180 1.75 4.67 -0.59
CA VAL A 180 3.06 5.33 -0.48
C VAL A 180 3.10 6.58 -1.35
N VAL A 181 2.79 6.44 -2.65
CA VAL A 181 2.81 7.56 -3.61
C VAL A 181 1.83 8.65 -3.20
N ILE A 182 0.62 8.28 -2.76
CA ILE A 182 -0.36 9.26 -2.26
C ILE A 182 0.20 10.02 -1.05
N HIS A 183 0.83 9.34 -0.09
CA HIS A 183 1.39 10.01 1.10
C HIS A 183 2.51 10.99 0.74
N GLU A 184 3.40 10.64 -0.18
CA GLU A 184 4.48 11.53 -0.63
C GLU A 184 3.94 12.81 -1.27
N LEU A 185 2.87 12.69 -2.08
CA LEU A 185 2.20 13.80 -2.74
C LEU A 185 1.20 14.55 -1.86
N ALA A 186 0.89 14.02 -0.67
CA ALA A 186 -0.14 14.58 0.19
C ALA A 186 0.24 15.96 0.76
N PRO A 187 -0.69 16.93 0.77
CA PRO A 187 -0.54 18.12 1.59
C PRO A 187 -0.60 17.75 3.08
N ASP A 188 -0.18 18.67 3.96
CA ASP A 188 -0.01 18.39 5.39
C ASP A 188 -1.26 17.80 6.07
N GLY A 189 -2.46 18.21 5.66
CA GLY A 189 -3.72 17.69 6.20
C GLY A 189 -3.90 16.18 5.96
N PRO A 190 -4.10 15.74 4.70
CA PRO A 190 -4.18 14.32 4.35
C PRO A 190 -2.95 13.51 4.78
N ARG A 191 -1.74 14.09 4.75
CA ARG A 191 -0.51 13.44 5.20
C ARG A 191 -0.59 13.06 6.68
N LYS A 192 -0.90 14.01 7.57
CA LYS A 192 -1.07 13.75 9.01
C LYS A 192 -2.24 12.81 9.28
N TYR A 193 -3.29 12.89 8.46
CA TYR A 193 -4.43 12.02 8.57
C TYR A 193 -4.09 10.55 8.26
N MET A 194 -3.28 10.30 7.22
CA MET A 194 -2.75 8.97 6.92
C MET A 194 -1.85 8.44 8.05
N GLN A 195 -0.98 9.28 8.60
CA GLN A 195 -0.15 8.93 9.75
C GLN A 195 -1.00 8.49 10.95
N TRP A 196 -2.07 9.24 11.25
CA TRP A 196 -2.99 8.92 12.33
C TRP A 196 -3.74 7.58 12.12
N LEU A 197 -4.06 7.21 10.87
CA LEU A 197 -4.77 5.97 10.56
C LEU A 197 -3.88 4.72 10.50
N LEU A 198 -2.59 4.87 10.14
CA LEU A 198 -1.72 3.74 9.79
C LEU A 198 -0.56 3.51 10.76
N LEU A 199 -0.16 4.52 11.54
CA LEU A 199 0.85 4.36 12.58
C LEU A 199 0.19 3.91 13.89
N PRO A 200 0.92 3.16 14.73
CA PRO A 200 0.43 2.77 16.05
C PRO A 200 0.05 4.00 16.90
N ASP A 201 -1.09 3.92 17.57
CA ASP A 201 -1.55 4.93 18.53
C ASP A 201 -1.18 4.55 19.98
N ASP A 202 -1.57 5.39 20.95
CA ASP A 202 -1.30 5.10 22.36
C ASP A 202 -2.05 3.86 22.87
N ASN A 203 -3.20 3.51 22.27
CA ASN A 203 -3.95 2.32 22.65
C ASN A 203 -3.25 1.03 22.21
N ASP A 204 -2.55 1.07 21.07
CA ASP A 204 -1.73 -0.03 20.58
C ASP A 204 -0.59 -0.39 21.55
N ARG A 205 -0.18 0.55 22.41
CA ARG A 205 0.87 0.36 23.41
C ARG A 205 0.37 -0.22 24.74
N ASN A 206 -0.92 -0.57 24.87
CA ASN A 206 -1.42 -1.29 26.04
C ASN A 206 -0.95 -2.76 26.10
N GLN A 207 -0.39 -3.25 25.00
CA GLN A 207 0.24 -4.56 24.86
C GLN A 207 1.47 -4.44 23.95
N PRO A 208 2.29 -5.49 23.80
CA PRO A 208 3.42 -5.43 22.88
C PRO A 208 2.95 -5.05 21.48
N ILE A 209 3.67 -4.12 20.85
CA ILE A 209 3.28 -3.56 19.56
C ILE A 209 3.23 -4.67 18.50
N GLY A 210 2.27 -4.60 17.56
CA GLY A 210 2.04 -5.67 16.60
C GLY A 210 1.13 -6.80 17.09
N GLN A 211 0.62 -6.74 18.33
CA GLN A 211 -0.30 -7.75 18.87
C GLN A 211 -1.77 -7.31 18.94
N SER A 212 -2.10 -6.04 18.65
CA SER A 212 -3.49 -5.56 18.61
C SER A 212 -4.20 -5.90 17.31
N ASP A 213 -5.53 -5.75 17.33
CA ASP A 213 -6.38 -5.97 16.15
C ASP A 213 -6.49 -4.71 15.25
N THR A 214 -5.71 -3.68 15.55
CA THR A 214 -5.60 -2.49 14.70
C THR A 214 -4.85 -2.81 13.41
N LEU A 215 -5.12 -2.01 12.37
CA LEU A 215 -4.46 -2.16 11.08
C LEU A 215 -2.94 -1.99 11.19
N SER A 216 -2.48 -1.00 11.98
CA SER A 216 -1.05 -0.76 12.27
C SER A 216 -0.38 -2.04 12.80
N SER A 217 -0.97 -2.68 13.81
CA SER A 217 -0.44 -3.93 14.39
C SER A 217 -0.51 -5.12 13.43
N LYS A 218 -1.59 -5.26 12.66
CA LYS A 218 -1.68 -6.30 11.62
C LYS A 218 -0.57 -6.16 10.59
N LEU A 219 -0.29 -4.94 10.12
CA LEU A 219 0.80 -4.68 9.17
C LEU A 219 2.17 -4.96 9.78
N LEU A 220 2.42 -4.52 11.02
CA LEU A 220 3.68 -4.82 11.71
C LEU A 220 3.88 -6.33 11.85
N LYS A 221 2.85 -7.08 12.25
CA LYS A 221 2.90 -8.53 12.33
C LYS A 221 3.18 -9.18 10.97
N LEU A 222 2.49 -8.77 9.91
CA LEU A 222 2.73 -9.24 8.55
C LEU A 222 4.18 -9.00 8.10
N SER A 223 4.78 -7.89 8.52
CA SER A 223 6.16 -7.56 8.16
C SER A 223 7.24 -8.46 8.79
N THR A 224 6.87 -9.26 9.80
CA THR A 224 7.76 -10.25 10.44
C THR A 224 7.66 -11.64 9.83
N MET A 225 6.71 -11.85 8.91
CA MET A 225 6.50 -13.12 8.23
C MET A 225 7.53 -13.33 7.09
N PRO A 226 7.76 -14.57 6.61
CA PRO A 226 8.79 -14.87 5.62
C PRO A 226 8.38 -14.49 4.17
N TYR A 227 7.64 -13.40 4.00
CA TYR A 227 7.12 -12.91 2.72
C TYR A 227 7.83 -11.61 2.34
N ALA A 228 8.78 -11.72 1.41
CA ALA A 228 9.77 -10.67 1.16
C ALA A 228 9.16 -9.41 0.54
N ASN A 229 8.27 -9.53 -0.45
CA ASN A 229 7.69 -8.37 -1.13
C ASN A 229 6.75 -7.61 -0.19
N LEU A 230 5.96 -8.32 0.62
CA LEU A 230 5.06 -7.77 1.61
C LEU A 230 5.85 -7.05 2.70
N LYS A 231 6.94 -7.65 3.20
CA LYS A 231 7.84 -7.00 4.14
C LYS A 231 8.42 -5.70 3.56
N VAL A 232 8.90 -5.72 2.32
CA VAL A 232 9.46 -4.53 1.65
C VAL A 232 8.40 -3.45 1.46
N ALA A 233 7.20 -3.80 0.99
CA ALA A 233 6.12 -2.85 0.77
C ALA A 233 5.59 -2.23 2.08
N ILE A 234 5.46 -3.02 3.14
CA ILE A 234 5.08 -2.50 4.47
C ILE A 234 6.21 -1.63 5.06
N SER A 235 7.46 -2.05 4.91
CA SER A 235 8.63 -1.26 5.31
C SER A 235 8.62 0.13 4.66
N GLU A 236 8.31 0.17 3.36
CA GLU A 236 8.20 1.41 2.62
C GLU A 236 7.08 2.32 3.08
N LEU A 237 5.89 1.77 3.25
CA LEU A 237 4.76 2.53 3.78
C LEU A 237 5.08 3.11 5.17
N MET A 238 5.60 2.30 6.10
CA MET A 238 5.90 2.74 7.46
C MET A 238 7.00 3.81 7.51
N PHE A 239 8.01 3.70 6.66
CA PHE A 239 9.10 4.67 6.59
C PHE A 239 8.63 6.03 6.05
N VAL A 240 7.87 6.02 4.96
CA VAL A 240 7.33 7.24 4.35
C VAL A 240 6.32 7.92 5.28
N LEU A 241 5.47 7.16 5.96
CA LEU A 241 4.59 7.67 7.03
C LEU A 241 5.38 8.33 8.16
N SER A 242 6.58 7.81 8.47
CA SER A 242 7.47 8.37 9.49
C SER A 242 8.33 9.54 8.99
N GLY A 243 7.98 10.13 7.84
CA GLY A 243 8.70 11.26 7.25
C GLY A 243 10.06 10.90 6.70
N SER A 244 10.23 9.63 6.28
CA SER A 244 11.50 9.09 5.75
C SER A 244 12.68 9.29 6.70
N ASN A 245 12.41 9.19 8.00
CA ASN A 245 13.38 9.40 9.06
C ASN A 245 13.43 8.18 9.99
N VAL A 246 14.65 7.68 10.23
CA VAL A 246 14.91 6.47 11.03
C VAL A 246 14.49 6.64 12.49
N GLU A 247 14.74 7.81 13.08
CA GLU A 247 14.40 8.09 14.48
C GLU A 247 12.88 8.13 14.67
N ASN A 248 12.17 8.82 13.78
CA ASN A 248 10.71 8.85 13.77
C ASN A 248 10.11 7.46 13.57
N LEU A 249 10.65 6.67 12.64
CA LEU A 249 10.20 5.29 12.42
C LEU A 249 10.34 4.50 13.71
N THR A 250 11.53 4.50 14.29
CA THR A 250 11.84 3.77 15.52
C THR A 250 10.96 4.21 16.69
N ARG A 251 10.68 5.51 16.83
CA ARG A 251 9.75 6.03 17.83
C ARG A 251 8.33 5.52 17.61
N ASN A 252 7.86 5.48 16.36
CA ASN A 252 6.49 5.11 16.03
C ASN A 252 6.23 3.60 16.20
N ILE A 253 7.16 2.74 15.76
CA ILE A 253 6.92 1.28 15.69
C ILE A 253 7.81 0.44 16.62
N GLY A 254 8.68 1.08 17.39
CA GLY A 254 9.64 0.41 18.28
C GLY A 254 10.88 -0.12 17.55
N TYR A 255 11.95 -0.34 18.32
CA TYR A 255 13.26 -0.73 17.77
C TYR A 255 13.23 -2.09 17.07
N GLY A 256 12.56 -3.10 17.65
CA GLY A 256 12.51 -4.45 17.09
C GLY A 256 11.97 -4.48 15.65
N PHE A 257 10.83 -3.83 15.41
CA PHE A 257 10.26 -3.74 14.06
C PHE A 257 11.10 -2.83 13.16
N ALA A 258 11.48 -1.64 13.63
CA ALA A 258 12.27 -0.69 12.84
C ALA A 258 13.57 -1.32 12.33
N ALA A 259 14.30 -2.03 13.19
CA ALA A 259 15.52 -2.73 12.82
C ALA A 259 15.29 -3.75 11.69
N GLY A 260 14.26 -4.58 11.82
CA GLY A 260 13.91 -5.58 10.80
C GLY A 260 13.49 -4.97 9.46
N LEU A 261 12.79 -3.82 9.48
CA LEU A 261 12.33 -3.11 8.29
C LEU A 261 13.44 -2.32 7.60
N LEU A 262 14.36 -1.72 8.36
CA LEU A 262 15.52 -1.01 7.81
C LEU A 262 16.52 -1.99 7.19
N ALA A 263 16.74 -3.14 7.84
CA ALA A 263 17.57 -4.21 7.30
C ALA A 263 17.03 -4.71 5.94
N SER A 264 15.71 -4.86 5.77
CA SER A 264 15.13 -5.22 4.45
C SER A 264 15.32 -4.16 3.36
N ARG A 265 15.75 -2.94 3.73
CA ARG A 265 16.05 -1.85 2.81
C ARG A 265 17.55 -1.66 2.57
N GLY A 266 18.40 -2.47 3.19
CA GLY A 266 19.86 -2.28 3.17
C GLY A 266 20.30 -0.99 3.85
N ILE A 267 19.48 -0.44 4.76
CA ILE A 267 19.84 0.72 5.57
C ILE A 267 20.42 0.17 6.87
N ASP A 268 21.71 0.38 7.08
CA ASP A 268 22.36 0.05 8.34
C ASP A 268 21.80 0.95 9.45
N ILE A 269 21.43 0.34 10.57
CA ILE A 269 21.04 1.06 11.77
C ILE A 269 22.33 1.69 12.32
N PRO A 270 22.41 3.02 12.47
CA PRO A 270 23.57 3.62 13.14
C PRO A 270 23.77 2.94 14.49
N GLN A 271 25.00 2.55 14.83
CA GLN A 271 25.29 2.00 16.17
C GLN A 271 24.80 2.95 17.28
N SER A 272 24.81 4.25 17.01
CA SER A 272 24.25 5.29 17.88
C SER A 272 22.74 5.19 18.10
N ALA A 273 21.95 4.51 17.26
CA ALA A 273 20.51 4.32 17.48
C ALA A 273 20.22 3.16 18.43
N GLY A 274 21.01 2.08 18.36
CA GLY A 274 20.98 0.99 19.36
C GLY A 274 21.55 1.43 20.70
N GLU A 275 22.65 2.19 20.69
CA GLU A 275 23.20 2.84 21.88
C GLU A 275 22.29 3.94 22.41
N ALA A 276 21.69 4.80 21.57
CA ALA A 276 20.73 5.80 22.04
C ALA A 276 19.49 5.16 22.69
N PHE A 277 19.02 4.03 22.18
CA PHE A 277 17.97 3.24 22.84
C PHE A 277 18.39 2.68 24.21
N SER A 278 19.69 2.43 24.39
CA SER A 278 20.27 1.87 25.61
C SER A 278 20.76 2.94 26.60
N THR A 279 21.10 4.15 26.13
CA THR A 279 21.80 5.18 26.93
C THR A 279 21.28 6.61 26.75
N ASN A 280 20.57 6.97 25.68
CA ASN A 280 20.06 8.33 25.43
C ASN A 280 18.52 8.39 25.44
N SER A 281 17.98 8.76 26.59
CA SER A 281 16.56 9.08 26.82
C SER A 281 16.07 10.37 26.12
N GLU A 282 16.87 11.05 25.29
CA GLU A 282 16.53 12.38 24.75
C GLU A 282 15.55 12.39 23.55
N GLY A 283 14.97 11.25 23.17
CA GLY A 283 13.95 11.19 22.12
C GLY A 283 12.91 10.07 22.25
N LEU A 284 13.03 9.26 23.31
CA LEU A 284 12.14 8.15 23.58
C LEU A 284 11.19 8.53 24.72
N ASP A 285 9.94 8.11 24.57
CA ASP A 285 8.96 8.27 25.63
C ASP A 285 9.39 7.42 26.83
N PRO A 286 9.71 8.04 28.00
CA PRO A 286 10.17 7.30 29.18
C PRO A 286 9.10 6.33 29.70
N ASP A 287 7.84 6.51 29.33
CA ASP A 287 6.74 5.66 29.76
C ASP A 287 6.58 4.41 28.88
N VAL A 288 7.40 4.24 27.84
CA VAL A 288 7.33 3.13 26.88
C VAL A 288 8.55 2.22 27.00
N ASN A 289 8.30 0.92 27.03
CA ASN A 289 9.34 -0.10 26.95
C ASN A 289 9.96 -0.11 25.55
N PRO A 290 11.27 0.17 25.42
CA PRO A 290 11.95 0.22 24.14
C PRO A 290 11.95 -1.10 23.35
N ILE A 291 11.87 -2.24 24.05
CA ILE A 291 11.96 -3.57 23.46
C ILE A 291 10.60 -4.01 22.91
N THR A 292 9.55 -3.91 23.72
CA THR A 292 8.20 -4.39 23.38
C THR A 292 7.34 -3.33 22.69
N GLY A 293 7.69 -2.04 22.84
CA GLY A 293 6.87 -0.91 22.42
C GLY A 293 5.64 -0.66 23.31
N GLN A 294 5.45 -1.47 24.36
CA GLN A 294 4.34 -1.40 25.32
C GLN A 294 4.60 -0.32 26.38
N ARG A 295 3.55 0.28 26.95
CA ARG A 295 3.69 1.17 28.11
C ARG A 295 4.07 0.38 29.36
N TRP A 296 5.01 0.91 30.14
CA TRP A 296 5.50 0.25 31.36
C TRP A 296 4.39 -0.02 32.38
N ASP A 297 3.39 0.85 32.47
CA ASP A 297 2.25 0.71 33.39
C ASP A 297 1.24 -0.36 32.95
N ALA A 298 1.24 -0.75 31.68
CA ALA A 298 0.41 -1.81 31.11
C ALA A 298 1.11 -3.19 31.14
N GLU A 299 2.42 -3.22 31.37
CA GLU A 299 3.17 -4.47 31.47
C GLU A 299 2.77 -5.25 32.72
N LYS A 300 2.58 -6.56 32.56
CA LYS A 300 2.32 -7.43 33.70
C LYS A 300 3.59 -7.52 34.54
N PRO A 301 3.53 -7.25 35.85
CA PRO A 301 4.68 -7.44 36.72
C PRO A 301 5.16 -8.89 36.62
N ASP A 302 6.47 -9.08 36.52
CA ASP A 302 7.05 -10.41 36.61
C ASP A 302 6.75 -11.00 38.00
N THR A 303 5.95 -12.06 38.03
CA THR A 303 5.61 -12.80 39.25
C THR A 303 6.50 -14.02 39.46
N GLY A 304 7.46 -14.24 38.57
CA GLY A 304 8.43 -15.32 38.67
C GLY A 304 9.42 -15.10 39.83
N PRO A 305 10.00 -16.20 40.37
CA PRO A 305 11.12 -16.07 41.29
C PRO A 305 12.29 -15.39 40.57
N PRO A 306 13.03 -14.48 41.25
CA PRO A 306 14.19 -13.84 40.64
C PRO A 306 15.22 -14.90 40.27
N MET A 307 15.72 -14.87 39.02
CA MET A 307 16.74 -15.80 38.55
C MET A 307 17.98 -15.76 39.45
N THR A 308 18.53 -16.95 39.73
CA THR A 308 19.82 -17.11 40.42
C THR A 308 20.97 -16.62 39.54
N LYS A 309 22.16 -16.42 40.11
CA LYS A 309 23.33 -15.97 39.33
C LYS A 309 23.73 -17.00 38.27
N GLU A 310 23.70 -18.27 38.64
CA GLU A 310 24.01 -19.39 37.76
C GLU A 310 23.01 -19.51 36.60
N GLU A 311 21.72 -19.20 36.83
CA GLU A 311 20.72 -19.14 35.77
C GLU A 311 20.98 -17.96 34.82
N LYS A 312 21.27 -16.77 35.37
CA LYS A 312 21.63 -15.60 34.56
C LYS A 312 22.85 -15.85 33.68
N GLU A 313 23.87 -16.51 34.21
CA GLU A 313 25.08 -16.87 33.46
C GLU A 313 24.77 -17.85 32.33
N ARG A 314 23.99 -18.91 32.59
CA ARG A 314 23.56 -19.84 31.53
C ARG A 314 22.72 -19.17 30.45
N GLU A 315 21.85 -18.24 30.83
CA GLU A 315 20.99 -17.52 29.89
C GLU A 315 21.80 -16.54 29.05
N ALA A 316 22.79 -15.88 29.63
CA ALA A 316 23.76 -15.05 28.92
C ALA A 316 24.59 -15.87 27.92
N GLU A 317 25.10 -17.05 28.31
CA GLU A 317 25.80 -17.98 27.42
C GLU A 317 24.89 -18.43 26.25
N ARG A 318 23.63 -18.77 26.54
CA ARG A 318 22.65 -19.15 25.52
C ARG A 318 22.40 -18.02 24.53
N LEU A 319 22.24 -16.78 25.02
CA LEU A 319 22.05 -15.60 24.17
C LEU A 319 23.30 -15.32 23.32
N PHE A 320 24.50 -15.46 23.89
CA PHE A 320 25.76 -15.31 23.16
C PHE A 320 25.86 -16.25 21.96
N VAL A 321 25.54 -17.54 22.16
CA VAL A 321 25.52 -18.55 21.08
C VAL A 321 24.48 -18.22 20.01
N LEU A 322 23.33 -17.65 20.40
CA LEU A 322 22.31 -17.19 19.46
C LEU A 322 22.85 -16.05 18.58
N PHE A 323 23.53 -15.05 19.15
CA PHE A 323 24.12 -13.96 18.37
C PHE A 323 25.19 -14.43 17.39
N GLU A 324 26.07 -15.38 17.78
CA GLU A 324 27.09 -15.94 16.87
C GLU A 324 26.50 -16.68 15.67
N ARG A 325 25.27 -17.20 15.75
CA ARG A 325 24.59 -17.87 14.63
C ARG A 325 23.97 -16.93 13.61
N TYR A 326 23.81 -15.65 13.94
CA TYR A 326 23.17 -14.63 13.10
C TYR A 326 24.15 -13.55 12.59
N VAL A 327 25.45 -13.70 12.86
CA VAL A 327 26.56 -12.98 12.20
C VAL A 327 27.07 -13.83 11.04
#